data_AF-A0A381W0E6-F1
#
_entry.id   AF-A0A381W0E6-F1
#
_cell.length_a   1.000
_cell.length_b   1.000
_cell.length_c   1.000
_cell.angle_alpha   90.00
_cell.angle_beta   90.00
_cell.angle_gamma   90.00
#
_symmetry.space_group_name_H-M   'P 1'
#
loop_
_entity.id
_entity.type
_entity.pdbx_description
1 polymer ?
#
loop_
_entity_poly.entity_id
_entity_poly.type
_entity_poly.pdbx_seq_one_letter_code
_entity_poly.pdbx_strand_id
1 'polypeptide(L)'
;MKIYLKFIPIFLLLIGCVANQEVQENINNNNNPSQANAEAKKDNKICRQVSVSGSRLKKKVCYTSEEEEAMAEKSQRILREQQNRERVRSGMPDPG
;
A
#
# COMPACT_ATOMS: atom_id res chain seq x y z
N MET A 1 -58.88 -9.10 33.31
CA MET A 1 -59.02 -8.13 32.20
C MET A 1 -57.97 -7.03 32.36
N LYS A 2 -57.13 -6.87 31.32
CA LYS A 2 -56.36 -5.67 30.92
C LYS A 2 -55.59 -4.89 32.00
N ILE A 3 -54.36 -5.34 32.26
CA ILE A 3 -53.27 -4.45 32.68
C ILE A 3 -52.37 -4.30 31.44
N TYR A 4 -52.46 -3.14 30.79
CA TYR A 4 -51.57 -2.76 29.70
C TYR A 4 -50.25 -2.29 30.30
N LEU A 5 -49.34 -3.22 30.59
CA LEU A 5 -47.94 -2.86 30.78
C LEU A 5 -47.30 -2.80 29.39
N LYS A 6 -47.17 -1.59 28.87
CA LYS A 6 -46.30 -1.32 27.71
C LYS A 6 -44.88 -1.67 28.12
N PHE A 7 -44.47 -2.91 27.90
CA PHE A 7 -43.07 -3.27 27.81
C PHE A 7 -42.53 -2.61 26.55
N ILE A 8 -42.17 -1.33 26.67
CA ILE A 8 -41.25 -0.70 25.73
C ILE A 8 -39.94 -1.46 25.93
N PRO A 9 -39.47 -2.23 24.94
CA PRO A 9 -38.16 -2.84 25.06
C PRO A 9 -37.17 -1.67 25.19
N ILE A 10 -36.49 -1.62 26.33
CA ILE A 10 -35.28 -0.83 26.57
C ILE A 10 -34.17 -1.46 25.70
N PHE A 11 -34.40 -1.50 24.39
CA PHE A 11 -33.48 -1.98 23.38
C PHE A 11 -33.04 -0.82 22.50
N LEU A 12 -32.91 0.36 23.12
CA LEU A 12 -32.28 1.56 22.59
C LEU A 12 -31.19 2.04 23.56
N LEU A 13 -30.47 1.10 24.18
CA LEU A 13 -29.32 1.38 25.06
C LEU A 13 -28.05 0.64 24.64
N LEU A 14 -28.01 0.10 23.42
CA LEU A 14 -26.81 -0.51 22.83
C LEU A 14 -26.40 0.17 21.51
N ILE A 15 -26.73 1.46 21.33
CA ILE A 15 -25.87 2.31 20.50
C ILE A 15 -24.73 2.72 21.42
N GLY A 16 -23.77 1.82 21.60
CA GLY A 16 -22.44 2.23 21.97
C GLY A 16 -21.95 3.13 20.86
N CYS A 17 -22.04 4.44 21.07
CA CYS A 17 -21.18 5.40 20.40
C CYS A 17 -19.74 5.01 20.73
N VAL A 18 -19.16 4.08 19.96
CA VAL A 18 -17.74 4.18 19.66
C VAL A 18 -17.67 5.32 18.65
N ALA A 19 -17.75 6.54 19.16
CA ALA A 19 -16.98 7.59 18.54
C ALA A 19 -15.55 7.05 18.54
N ASN A 20 -15.06 6.63 17.37
CA ASN A 20 -13.64 6.56 17.14
C ASN A 20 -13.14 8.00 17.25
N GLN A 21 -13.08 8.49 18.48
CA GLN A 21 -12.15 9.52 18.86
C GLN A 21 -10.81 8.80 18.75
N GLU A 22 -10.24 8.89 17.55
CA GLU A 22 -8.82 8.97 17.33
C GLU A 22 -8.18 9.54 18.59
N VAL A 23 -7.77 8.63 19.48
CA VAL A 23 -6.91 8.94 20.60
C VAL A 23 -5.63 9.31 19.90
N GLN A 24 -5.55 10.61 19.62
CA GLN A 24 -4.33 11.33 19.46
C GLN A 24 -3.60 11.15 20.79
N GLU A 25 -2.94 10.01 20.93
CA GLU A 25 -1.74 9.93 21.72
C GLU A 25 -0.83 11.00 21.14
N ASN A 26 -0.83 12.13 21.83
CA ASN A 26 0.35 12.93 22.07
C ASN A 26 1.50 11.98 22.45
N ILE A 27 2.08 11.34 21.44
CA ILE A 27 3.50 11.12 21.41
C ILE A 27 4.04 12.49 21.03
N ASN A 28 4.60 13.18 22.03
CA ASN A 28 5.50 14.31 21.85
C ASN A 28 6.61 13.89 20.88
N ASN A 29 6.35 14.00 19.59
CA ASN A 29 7.35 13.96 18.55
C ASN A 29 7.24 15.30 17.86
N ASN A 30 8.22 16.15 18.17
CA ASN A 30 8.30 17.54 17.79
C ASN A 30 8.62 17.70 16.29
N ASN A 31 7.88 16.99 15.43
CA ASN A 31 8.08 16.95 14.00
C ASN A 31 6.90 17.63 13.33
N ASN A 32 7.04 18.95 13.29
CA ASN A 32 6.23 19.92 12.58
C ASN A 32 5.66 19.38 11.25
N PRO A 33 4.33 19.28 11.05
CA PRO A 33 3.74 18.85 9.77
C PRO A 33 4.02 19.85 8.64
N SER A 34 4.51 21.06 8.96
CA SER A 34 4.98 22.04 7.99
C SER A 34 6.28 21.65 7.29
N GLN A 35 7.08 20.72 7.85
CA GLN A 35 8.38 20.34 7.29
C GLN A 35 8.31 19.18 6.29
N ALA A 36 7.16 18.49 6.18
CA ALA A 36 6.97 17.45 5.15
C ALA A 36 6.62 18.02 3.77
N ASN A 37 6.25 19.30 3.69
CA ASN A 37 5.89 19.99 2.44
C ASN A 37 6.98 20.93 1.90
N ALA A 38 8.12 21.06 2.58
CA ALA A 38 9.13 22.08 2.24
C ALA A 38 10.24 21.61 1.28
N GLU A 39 10.32 20.33 0.92
CA GLU A 39 11.31 19.83 -0.05
C GLU A 39 10.67 19.04 -1.20
N ALA A 40 9.47 19.44 -1.63
CA ALA A 40 8.98 19.10 -2.96
C ALA A 40 9.62 20.04 -4.00
N LYS A 41 10.96 20.01 -4.12
CA LYS A 41 11.57 20.37 -5.40
C LYS A 41 11.01 19.35 -6.41
N LYS A 42 10.28 19.86 -7.39
CA LYS A 42 9.48 19.15 -8.40
C LYS A 42 10.34 18.29 -9.33
N ASP A 43 11.04 17.32 -8.78
CA ASP A 43 11.47 16.16 -9.54
C ASP A 43 10.27 15.22 -9.55
N ASN A 44 9.75 14.87 -10.73
CA ASN A 44 8.58 14.00 -10.92
C ASN A 44 8.87 12.58 -10.40
N LYS A 45 8.89 12.43 -9.07
CA LYS A 45 9.17 11.17 -8.38
C LYS A 45 7.86 10.43 -8.16
N ILE A 46 7.75 9.24 -8.72
CA ILE A 46 6.60 8.34 -8.57
C ILE A 46 6.87 7.43 -7.38
N CYS A 47 6.02 7.51 -6.36
CA CYS A 47 6.14 6.69 -5.15
C CYS A 47 5.06 5.60 -5.12
N ARG A 48 5.48 4.35 -4.87
CA ARG A 48 4.59 3.19 -4.70
C ARG A 48 4.86 2.44 -3.40
N GLN A 49 3.81 1.87 -2.82
CA GLN A 49 3.93 0.98 -1.67
C GLN A 49 4.16 -0.45 -2.15
N VAL A 50 5.31 -1.04 -1.80
CA VAL A 50 5.68 -2.41 -2.15
C VAL A 50 5.61 -3.31 -0.93
N SER A 51 5.09 -4.52 -1.12
CA SER A 51 5.20 -5.58 -0.12
C SER A 51 6.64 -6.07 -0.06
N VAL A 52 7.17 -6.23 1.15
CA VAL A 52 8.50 -6.83 1.37
C VAL A 52 8.33 -8.19 2.02
N SER A 53 9.08 -9.17 1.54
CA SER A 53 9.01 -10.54 2.06
C SER A 53 9.32 -10.56 3.56
N GLY A 54 8.50 -11.26 4.34
CA GLY A 54 8.67 -11.40 5.78
C GLY A 54 8.15 -10.23 6.64
N SER A 55 7.54 -9.20 6.04
CA SER A 55 6.89 -8.12 6.79
C SER A 55 5.41 -7.97 6.44
N ARG A 56 4.60 -7.64 7.46
CA ARG A 56 3.20 -7.23 7.27
C ARG A 56 3.09 -5.76 6.87
N LEU A 57 4.15 -4.98 7.06
CA LEU A 57 4.19 -3.56 6.73
C LEU A 57 4.71 -3.37 5.30
N LYS A 58 4.03 -2.51 4.54
CA LYS A 58 4.45 -2.12 3.19
C LYS A 58 5.56 -1.07 3.28
N LYS A 59 6.55 -1.18 2.39
CA LYS A 59 7.62 -0.19 2.23
C LYS A 59 7.20 0.82 1.16
N LYS A 60 7.33 2.12 1.44
CA LYS A 60 7.19 3.16 0.41
C LYS A 60 8.52 3.27 -0.35
N VAL A 61 8.47 3.13 -1.67
CA VAL A 61 9.63 3.29 -2.55
C VAL A 61 9.30 4.29 -3.64
N CYS A 62 10.22 5.21 -3.90
CA CYS A 62 10.06 6.27 -4.88
C CYS A 62 11.14 6.16 -5.94
N TYR A 63 10.76 6.42 -7.19
CA TYR A 63 11.63 6.38 -8.35
C TYR A 63 11.37 7.60 -9.22
N THR A 64 12.35 7.99 -10.04
CA THR A 64 12.10 8.90 -11.16
C THR A 64 11.50 8.13 -12.34
N SER A 65 10.92 8.84 -13.32
CA SER A 65 10.42 8.22 -14.55
C SER A 65 11.54 7.53 -15.33
N GLU A 66 12.73 8.11 -15.37
CA GLU A 66 13.90 7.55 -16.05
C GLU A 66 14.38 6.25 -15.37
N GLU A 67 14.41 6.23 -14.04
CA GLU A 67 14.75 5.01 -13.28
C GLU A 67 13.72 3.89 -13.48
N GLU A 68 12.44 4.24 -13.60
CA GLU A 68 11.37 3.28 -13.87
C GLU A 68 11.50 2.67 -15.28
N GLU A 69 11.77 3.48 -16.30
CA GLU A 69 11.99 3.02 -17.67
C GLU A 69 13.22 2.12 -17.77
N ALA A 70 14.34 2.52 -17.16
CA ALA A 70 15.56 1.71 -17.11
C ALA A 70 15.33 0.36 -16.40
N MET A 71 14.52 0.36 -15.34
CA MET A 71 14.14 -0.88 -14.64
C MET A 71 13.25 -1.77 -15.52
N ALA A 72 12.32 -1.19 -16.27
CA ALA A 72 11.44 -1.91 -17.18
C ALA A 72 12.24 -2.57 -18.33
N GLU A 73 13.17 -1.83 -18.95
CA GLU A 73 14.04 -2.36 -20.01
C GLU A 73 14.90 -3.51 -19.49
N LYS A 74 15.55 -3.32 -18.34
CA LYS A 74 16.34 -4.37 -17.69
C LYS A 74 15.50 -5.61 -17.40
N SER A 75 14.26 -5.42 -16.95
CA SER A 75 13.34 -6.53 -16.65
C SER A 75 12.98 -7.30 -17.92
N GLN A 76 12.65 -6.61 -19.02
CA GLN A 76 12.37 -7.25 -20.30
C GLN A 76 13.57 -8.02 -20.84
N ARG A 77 14.78 -7.46 -20.73
CA ARG A 77 16.01 -8.14 -21.14
C ARG A 77 16.21 -9.45 -20.38
N ILE A 78 16.07 -9.43 -19.06
CA ILE A 78 16.20 -10.63 -18.23
C ILE A 78 15.16 -11.67 -18.64
N LEU A 79 13.91 -11.27 -18.87
CA LEU A 79 12.86 -12.20 -19.30
C LEU A 79 13.19 -12.86 -20.65
N ARG A 80 13.70 -12.10 -21.62
CA ARG A 80 14.14 -12.64 -22.91
C ARG A 80 15.30 -13.62 -22.74
N GLU A 81 16.27 -13.29 -21.90
CA GLU A 81 17.41 -14.17 -21.61
C GLU A 81 16.97 -15.48 -20.94
N GLN A 82 16.02 -15.42 -19.99
CA GLN A 82 15.45 -16.63 -19.37
C GLN A 82 14.69 -17.47 -20.40
N GLN A 83 13.85 -16.86 -21.23
CA GLN A 83 13.11 -17.58 -22.28
C GLN A 83 14.04 -18.24 -23.30
N ASN A 84 15.12 -17.57 -23.70
CA ASN A 84 16.09 -18.16 -24.61
C ASN A 84 16.84 -19.31 -23.94
N ARG A 85 17.23 -19.16 -22.67
CA ARG A 85 17.86 -20.23 -21.90
C ARG A 85 16.95 -21.45 -21.77
N GLU A 86 15.67 -21.24 -21.54
CA GLU A 86 14.66 -22.30 -21.49
C GLU A 86 14.47 -22.97 -22.85
N ARG A 87 14.42 -22.22 -23.96
CA ARG A 87 14.33 -22.77 -25.32
C ARG A 87 15.52 -23.63 -25.69
N VAL A 88 16.73 -23.17 -25.39
CA VAL A 88 17.96 -23.97 -25.57
C VAL A 88 17.88 -25.25 -24.74
N ARG A 89 17.42 -25.16 -23.48
CA ARG A 89 17.24 -26.34 -22.62
C ARG A 89 16.17 -27.30 -23.13
N SER A 90 15.10 -26.81 -23.75
CA SER A 90 14.02 -27.63 -24.31
C SER A 90 14.32 -28.17 -25.71
N GLY A 91 15.45 -27.80 -26.32
CA GLY A 91 15.82 -28.21 -27.67
C GLY A 91 14.93 -27.61 -28.77
N MET A 92 14.22 -26.51 -28.47
CA MET A 92 13.42 -25.80 -29.47
C MET A 92 14.31 -24.92 -30.34
N PRO A 93 14.16 -24.96 -31.69
CA PRO A 93 14.88 -24.06 -32.59
C PRO A 93 14.42 -22.61 -32.44
N ASP A 94 15.29 -21.66 -32.76
CA ASP A 94 14.97 -20.23 -32.70
C ASP A 94 13.85 -19.85 -33.68
N PRO A 95 12.87 -19.03 -33.25
CA PRO A 95 11.90 -18.43 -34.16
C PRO A 95 12.61 -17.25 -34.84
N GLY A 96 13.11 -17.51 -36.06
CA GLY A 96 13.63 -16.48 -36.95
C GLY A 96 12.60 -15.41 -37.28
#